data_AF-A0A928SGU6-F1
#
_entry.id   AF-A0A928SGU6-F1
#
_cell.length_a   1.000
_cell.length_b   1.000
_cell.length_c   1.000
_cell.angle_alpha   90.00
_cell.angle_beta   90.00
_cell.angle_gamma   90.00
#
_symmetry.space_group_name_H-M   'P 1'
#
loop_
_entity.id
_entity.type
_entity.pdbx_description
1 polymer ?
#
loop_
_entity_poly.entity_id
_entity_poly.type
_entity_poly.pdbx_seq_one_letter_code
_entity_poly.pdbx_strand_id
1 'polypeptide(L)'
;MRQSPPADRNPAFVTRLMADVEPVLLDFIKTNVNSFIKWDLLRLFAANWDTLDTAENIARYVGRTVAVIEQELEDLVESGLIVKRGLNGASTYALVSDETTRATVSHFISACEDRDMRIKIVYHIVQGDHFGEILR
;
A
#
# COMPACT_ATOMS: atom_id res chain seq x y z
N MET A 1 21.79 29.46 0.50
CA MET A 1 20.40 29.62 1.00
C MET A 1 19.69 28.29 0.81
N ARG A 2 19.38 27.55 1.88
CA ARG A 2 18.47 26.40 1.79
C ARG A 2 17.07 26.97 1.68
N GLN A 3 16.37 26.66 0.60
CA GLN A 3 14.96 27.04 0.47
C GLN A 3 14.18 26.29 1.56
N SER A 4 13.39 27.02 2.35
CA SER A 4 12.45 26.42 3.28
C SER A 4 11.44 25.59 2.47
N PRO A 5 11.06 24.39 2.95
CA PRO A 5 9.99 23.63 2.31
C PRO A 5 8.69 24.45 2.36
N PRO A 6 7.80 24.31 1.35
CA PRO A 6 6.53 25.01 1.32
C PRO A 6 5.69 24.72 2.58
N ALA A 7 4.97 25.73 3.06
CA ALA A 7 4.29 25.77 4.35
C ALA A 7 3.11 24.77 4.51
N ASP A 8 2.81 23.99 3.47
CA ASP A 8 1.73 23.01 3.41
C ASP A 8 2.16 21.59 3.83
N ARG A 9 3.46 21.35 4.03
CA ARG A 9 4.02 20.05 4.41
C ARG A 9 4.41 20.05 5.89
N ASN A 10 3.48 19.63 6.74
CA ASN A 10 3.74 19.50 8.18
C ASN A 10 3.64 18.03 8.63
N PRO A 11 4.77 17.34 8.86
CA PRO A 11 4.81 15.99 9.43
C PRO A 11 4.00 15.88 10.73
N ALA A 12 3.98 16.94 11.55
CA ALA A 12 3.22 16.97 12.79
C ALA A 12 1.69 17.06 12.57
N PHE A 13 1.23 17.44 11.38
CA PHE A 13 -0.19 17.34 11.03
C PHE A 13 -0.57 15.90 10.68
N VAL A 14 0.21 15.19 9.84
CA VAL A 14 -0.04 13.75 9.55
C VAL A 14 -0.08 12.96 10.86
N THR A 15 0.90 13.17 11.74
CA THR A 15 0.97 12.46 13.02
C THR A 15 -0.26 12.70 13.90
N ARG A 16 -0.77 13.94 13.95
CA ARG A 16 -1.99 14.25 14.71
C ARG A 16 -3.25 13.69 14.05
N LEU A 17 -3.31 13.73 12.73
CA LEU A 17 -4.42 13.20 11.94
C LEU A 17 -4.55 11.66 12.10
N MET A 18 -3.42 10.99 12.33
CA MET A 18 -3.33 9.54 12.52
C MET A 18 -3.35 9.09 13.99
N ALA A 19 -3.45 10.03 14.94
CA ALA A 19 -3.21 9.74 16.36
C ALA A 19 -4.25 8.80 16.99
N ASP A 20 -5.42 8.69 16.39
CA ASP A 20 -6.54 7.85 16.79
C ASP A 20 -6.63 6.52 16.01
N VAL A 21 -5.71 6.27 15.08
CA VAL A 21 -5.60 4.98 14.38
C VAL A 21 -4.92 3.97 15.30
N GLU A 22 -5.49 2.77 15.42
CA GLU A 22 -4.90 1.67 16.21
C GLU A 22 -3.44 1.42 15.81
N PRO A 23 -2.50 1.21 16.77
CA PRO A 23 -1.07 1.09 16.48
C PRO A 23 -0.69 0.06 15.42
N VAL A 24 -1.32 -1.12 15.43
CA VAL A 24 -1.03 -2.20 14.46
C VAL A 24 -1.45 -1.79 13.04
N LEU A 25 -2.64 -1.20 12.91
CA LEU A 25 -3.15 -0.70 11.63
C LEU A 25 -2.33 0.50 11.13
N LEU A 26 -1.89 1.37 12.03
CA LEU A 26 -1.05 2.51 11.70
C LEU A 26 0.32 2.07 11.16
N ASP A 27 0.94 1.06 11.77
CA ASP A 27 2.21 0.49 11.30
C ASP A 27 2.04 -0.17 9.93
N PHE A 28 0.97 -0.94 9.74
CA PHE A 28 0.63 -1.54 8.46
C PHE A 28 0.51 -0.48 7.35
N ILE A 29 -0.20 0.62 7.60
CA ILE A 29 -0.40 1.71 6.64
C ILE A 29 0.92 2.37 6.27
N LYS A 30 1.73 2.74 7.27
CA LYS A 30 3.01 3.45 7.05
C LYS A 30 4.00 2.61 6.26
N THR A 31 4.02 1.31 6.51
CA THR A 31 5.00 0.41 5.91
C THR A 31 4.56 -0.06 4.52
N ASN A 32 3.27 -0.31 4.31
CA ASN A 32 2.78 -1.05 3.14
C ASN A 32 1.83 -0.25 2.23
N VAL A 33 1.30 0.88 2.69
CA VAL A 33 0.28 1.67 1.96
C VAL A 33 0.78 3.09 1.73
N ASN A 34 1.98 3.19 1.17
CA ASN A 34 2.66 4.46 0.89
C ASN A 34 2.49 4.94 -0.57
N SER A 35 1.79 4.18 -1.42
CA SER A 35 1.42 4.57 -2.78
C SER A 35 -0.07 4.28 -3.03
N PHE A 36 -0.69 5.05 -3.92
CA PHE A 36 -2.07 4.75 -4.36
C PHE A 36 -2.15 3.38 -5.04
N ILE A 37 -1.07 2.94 -5.69
CA ILE A 37 -1.03 1.68 -6.41
C ILE A 37 -1.03 0.50 -5.43
N LYS A 38 -0.25 0.55 -4.35
CA LYS A 38 -0.30 -0.46 -3.27
C LYS A 38 -1.68 -0.54 -2.64
N TRP A 39 -2.35 0.60 -2.43
CA TRP A 39 -3.72 0.60 -1.94
C TRP A 39 -4.67 -0.12 -2.91
N ASP A 40 -4.59 0.20 -4.20
CA ASP A 40 -5.42 -0.44 -5.23
C ASP A 40 -5.13 -1.94 -5.36
N LEU A 41 -3.86 -2.36 -5.28
CA LEU A 41 -3.45 -3.76 -5.30
C LEU A 41 -4.02 -4.52 -4.10
N LEU A 42 -3.89 -3.98 -2.88
CA LEU A 42 -4.45 -4.63 -1.69
C LEU A 42 -5.97 -4.76 -1.77
N ARG A 43 -6.67 -3.74 -2.30
CA ARG A 43 -8.12 -3.82 -2.56
C ARG A 43 -8.46 -4.90 -3.58
N LEU A 44 -7.70 -4.98 -4.68
CA LEU A 44 -7.89 -5.98 -5.74
C LEU A 44 -7.76 -7.40 -5.17
N PHE A 45 -6.66 -7.69 -4.47
CA PHE A 45 -6.43 -9.03 -3.90
C PHE A 45 -7.41 -9.37 -2.77
N ALA A 46 -7.80 -8.40 -1.94
CA ALA A 46 -8.77 -8.64 -0.88
C ALA A 46 -10.21 -8.84 -1.42
N ALA A 47 -10.53 -8.28 -2.58
CA ALA A 47 -11.83 -8.50 -3.23
C ALA A 47 -12.01 -9.95 -3.69
N ASN A 48 -10.91 -10.65 -3.99
CA ASN A 48 -10.89 -12.08 -4.24
C ASN A 48 -9.57 -12.69 -3.73
N TRP A 49 -9.61 -13.26 -2.53
CA TRP A 49 -8.43 -13.82 -1.83
C TRP A 49 -7.71 -14.93 -2.61
N ASP A 50 -8.39 -15.58 -3.55
CA ASP A 50 -7.83 -16.63 -4.40
C ASP A 50 -7.24 -16.08 -5.71
N THR A 51 -7.16 -14.76 -5.87
CA THR A 51 -6.55 -14.13 -7.03
C THR A 51 -5.09 -14.54 -7.13
N LEU A 52 -4.78 -15.20 -8.24
CA LEU A 52 -3.43 -15.54 -8.68
C LEU A 52 -3.31 -15.05 -10.12
N ASP A 53 -2.56 -13.98 -10.35
CA ASP A 53 -2.54 -13.34 -11.65
C ASP A 53 -1.17 -12.77 -12.02
N THR A 54 -0.95 -12.51 -13.30
CA THR A 54 0.30 -11.90 -13.80
C THR A 54 0.25 -10.38 -13.67
N ALA A 55 1.43 -9.74 -13.64
CA ALA A 55 1.52 -8.28 -13.60
C ALA A 55 0.84 -7.64 -14.82
N GLU A 56 0.88 -8.27 -15.99
CA GLU A 56 0.22 -7.79 -17.20
C GLU A 56 -1.30 -7.73 -17.07
N ASN A 57 -1.91 -8.75 -16.46
CA ASN A 57 -3.35 -8.76 -16.24
C ASN A 57 -3.74 -7.76 -15.16
N ILE A 58 -3.02 -7.72 -14.04
CA ILE A 58 -3.23 -6.76 -12.95
C ILE A 58 -3.13 -5.31 -13.47
N ALA A 59 -2.15 -5.01 -14.33
CA ALA A 59 -1.98 -3.69 -14.92
C ALA A 59 -3.18 -3.23 -15.75
N ARG A 60 -3.87 -4.15 -16.43
CA ARG A 60 -5.12 -3.83 -17.16
C ARG A 60 -6.26 -3.47 -16.21
N TYR A 61 -6.36 -4.13 -15.06
CA TYR A 61 -7.39 -3.83 -14.06
C TYR A 61 -7.14 -2.51 -13.33
N VAL A 62 -5.89 -2.25 -12.94
CA VAL A 62 -5.51 -1.04 -12.18
C VAL A 62 -5.37 0.20 -13.09
N GLY A 63 -5.22 0.00 -14.41
CA GLY A 63 -5.07 1.11 -15.36
C GLY A 63 -3.70 1.80 -15.24
N ARG A 64 -2.64 1.00 -15.09
CA ARG A 64 -1.24 1.45 -15.01
C ARG A 64 -0.37 0.63 -15.96
N THR A 65 0.88 1.04 -16.16
CA THR A 65 1.82 0.26 -16.98
C THR A 65 2.29 -0.97 -16.22
N VAL A 66 2.64 -2.03 -16.95
CA VAL A 66 3.15 -3.29 -16.35
C VAL A 66 4.37 -3.02 -15.48
N ALA A 67 5.33 -2.23 -15.96
CA ALA A 67 6.56 -1.92 -15.23
C ALA A 67 6.30 -1.26 -13.86
N VAL A 68 5.32 -0.35 -13.77
CA VAL A 68 4.97 0.30 -12.50
C VAL A 68 4.27 -0.70 -11.55
N ILE A 69 3.41 -1.56 -12.09
CA ILE A 69 2.73 -2.59 -11.30
C ILE A 69 3.70 -3.64 -10.79
N GLU A 70 4.65 -4.09 -11.63
CA GLU A 70 5.70 -5.00 -11.21
C GLU A 70 6.51 -4.41 -10.06
N GLN A 71 6.94 -3.16 -10.16
CA GLN A 71 7.69 -2.50 -9.08
C GLN A 71 6.92 -2.52 -7.74
N GLU A 72 5.65 -2.12 -7.75
CA GLU A 72 4.83 -2.07 -6.53
C GLU A 72 4.49 -3.49 -6.00
N LEU A 73 4.36 -4.47 -6.89
CA LEU A 73 4.18 -5.88 -6.51
C LEU A 73 5.45 -6.45 -5.89
N GLU A 74 6.64 -6.16 -6.44
CA GLU A 74 7.90 -6.60 -5.84
C GLU A 74 8.08 -5.98 -4.44
N ASP A 75 7.77 -4.70 -4.25
CA ASP A 75 7.79 -4.06 -2.92
C ASP A 75 6.84 -4.80 -1.93
N LEU A 76 5.65 -5.19 -2.39
CA LEU A 76 4.71 -5.96 -1.56
C LEU A 76 5.18 -7.40 -1.31
N VAL A 77 5.96 -7.99 -2.22
CA VAL A 77 6.63 -9.28 -2.03
C VAL A 77 7.71 -9.16 -0.96
N GLU A 78 8.53 -8.11 -1.02
CA GLU A 78 9.56 -7.83 0.00
C GLU A 78 8.95 -7.58 1.38
N SER A 79 7.78 -6.95 1.45
CA SER A 79 7.03 -6.75 2.69
C SER A 79 6.38 -8.03 3.25
N GLY A 80 6.32 -9.10 2.46
CA GLY A 80 5.67 -10.35 2.84
C GLY A 80 4.14 -10.35 2.73
N LEU A 81 3.53 -9.35 2.08
CA LEU A 81 2.08 -9.30 1.85
C LEU A 81 1.64 -10.04 0.58
N ILE A 82 2.53 -10.14 -0.40
CA ILE A 82 2.31 -10.84 -1.66
C ILE A 82 3.34 -11.95 -1.80
N VAL A 83 2.93 -13.09 -2.38
CA VAL A 83 3.85 -14.12 -2.86
C VAL A 83 3.96 -14.07 -4.37
N LYS A 84 5.20 -14.13 -4.85
CA LYS A 84 5.52 -14.31 -6.27
C LYS A 84 5.81 -15.78 -6.57
N ARG A 85 5.18 -16.32 -7.60
CA ARG A 85 5.37 -17.71 -8.06
C ARG A 85 5.63 -17.75 -9.56
N GLY A 86 6.61 -18.54 -9.99
CA GLY A 86 6.80 -18.85 -11.41
C GLY A 86 5.80 -19.90 -11.86
N LEU A 87 4.96 -19.57 -12.86
CA LEU A 87 4.01 -20.49 -13.48
C LEU A 87 4.12 -20.38 -15.00
N ASN A 88 4.42 -21.49 -15.67
CA ASN A 88 4.53 -21.57 -17.14
C ASN A 88 5.46 -20.51 -17.77
N GLY A 89 6.55 -20.15 -17.08
CA GLY A 89 7.52 -19.16 -17.55
C GLY A 89 7.12 -17.70 -17.29
N ALA A 90 5.96 -17.45 -16.66
CA ALA A 90 5.52 -16.13 -16.22
C ALA A 90 5.56 -16.01 -14.70
N SER A 91 5.71 -14.79 -14.19
CA SER A 91 5.53 -14.50 -12.76
C SER A 91 4.05 -14.27 -12.47
N THR A 92 3.56 -14.92 -11.42
CA THR A 92 2.20 -14.76 -10.89
C THR A 92 2.27 -14.29 -9.45
N TYR A 93 1.29 -13.49 -9.05
CA TYR A 93 1.23 -12.83 -7.76
C TYR A 93 -0.09 -13.19 -7.08
N ALA A 94 -0.01 -13.48 -5.78
CA ALA A 94 -1.16 -13.75 -4.94
C ALA A 94 -0.90 -13.19 -3.55
N LEU A 95 -1.97 -12.89 -2.81
CA LEU A 95 -1.84 -12.51 -1.41
C LEU A 95 -1.36 -13.69 -0.57
N VAL A 96 -0.57 -13.41 0.48
CA VAL A 96 -0.17 -14.45 1.43
C VAL A 96 -1.41 -14.98 2.16
N SER A 97 -1.49 -16.31 2.27
CA SER A 97 -2.65 -17.02 2.80
C SER A 97 -2.56 -17.31 4.30
N ASP A 98 -1.55 -16.79 5.01
CA ASP A 98 -1.47 -16.99 6.45
C ASP A 98 -2.51 -16.14 7.19
N GLU A 99 -3.00 -16.66 8.31
CA GLU A 99 -4.11 -16.07 9.04
C GLU A 99 -3.80 -14.66 9.54
N THR A 100 -2.53 -14.38 9.90
CA THR A 100 -2.12 -13.09 10.44
C THR A 100 -2.16 -12.01 9.35
N THR A 101 -1.58 -12.29 8.18
CA THR A 101 -1.63 -11.39 7.03
C THR A 101 -3.06 -11.17 6.58
N ARG A 102 -3.85 -12.25 6.49
CA ARG A 102 -5.26 -12.19 6.10
C ARG A 102 -6.08 -11.32 7.06
N ALA A 103 -5.93 -11.51 8.37
CA ALA A 103 -6.61 -10.69 9.37
C ALA A 103 -6.20 -9.22 9.28
N THR A 104 -4.91 -8.94 9.10
CA THR A 104 -4.39 -7.56 9.01
C THR A 104 -4.89 -6.84 7.76
N VAL A 105 -4.81 -7.48 6.59
CA VAL A 105 -5.32 -6.92 5.33
C VAL A 105 -6.84 -6.75 5.40
N SER A 106 -7.57 -7.73 5.93
CA SER A 106 -9.03 -7.63 6.10
C SER A 106 -9.41 -6.47 7.02
N HIS A 107 -8.68 -6.30 8.14
CA HIS A 107 -8.89 -5.18 9.05
C HIS A 107 -8.62 -3.83 8.35
N PHE A 108 -7.54 -3.71 7.58
CA PHE A 108 -7.25 -2.51 6.81
C PHE A 108 -8.34 -2.19 5.78
N ILE A 109 -8.81 -3.19 5.02
CA ILE A 109 -9.85 -3.00 4.00
C ILE A 109 -11.18 -2.62 4.65
N SER A 110 -11.55 -3.25 5.78
CA SER A 110 -12.74 -2.88 6.55
C SER A 110 -12.64 -1.45 7.09
N ALA A 111 -11.48 -1.05 7.61
CA ALA A 111 -11.25 0.31 8.06
C ALA A 111 -11.41 1.34 6.92
N CYS A 112 -11.07 0.97 5.67
CA CYS A 112 -11.27 1.81 4.49
C CYS A 112 -12.75 2.05 4.13
N GLU A 113 -13.71 1.36 4.73
CA GLU A 113 -15.15 1.65 4.56
C GLU A 113 -15.54 2.96 5.25
N ASP A 114 -14.80 3.35 6.30
CA ASP A 114 -14.94 4.64 6.97
C ASP A 114 -14.35 5.78 6.11
N ARG A 115 -15.11 6.87 5.97
CA ARG A 115 -14.71 8.01 5.15
C ARG A 115 -13.51 8.76 5.73
N ASP A 116 -13.49 8.96 7.05
CA ASP A 116 -12.42 9.68 7.72
C ASP A 116 -11.13 8.87 7.62
N MET A 117 -11.21 7.54 7.75
CA MET A 117 -10.08 6.65 7.53
C MET A 117 -9.53 6.75 6.10
N ARG A 118 -10.39 6.82 5.08
CA ARG A 118 -9.91 7.04 3.69
C ARG A 118 -9.20 8.38 3.54
N ILE A 119 -9.72 9.46 4.13
CA ILE A 119 -9.09 10.78 4.09
C ILE A 119 -7.70 10.74 4.75
N LYS A 120 -7.58 10.05 5.88
CA LYS A 120 -6.31 9.81 6.56
C LYS A 120 -5.31 9.14 5.62
N ILE A 121 -5.68 8.01 5.00
CA ILE A 121 -4.78 7.26 4.10
C ILE A 121 -4.40 8.10 2.87
N VAL A 122 -5.33 8.82 2.25
CA VAL A 122 -5.04 9.75 1.14
C VAL A 122 -3.99 10.77 1.57
N TYR A 123 -4.19 11.39 2.74
CA TYR A 123 -3.25 12.38 3.25
C TYR A 123 -1.87 11.76 3.57
N HIS A 124 -1.84 10.53 4.08
CA HIS A 124 -0.60 9.78 4.29
C HIS A 124 0.16 9.56 2.99
N ILE A 125 -0.49 9.08 1.93
CA ILE A 125 0.14 8.81 0.64
C ILE A 125 0.64 10.12 0.02
N VAL A 126 -0.22 11.14 -0.06
CA VAL A 126 0.12 12.44 -0.69
C VAL A 126 1.28 13.16 0.02
N GLN A 127 1.39 13.02 1.34
CA GLN A 127 2.48 13.64 2.11
C GLN A 127 3.69 12.70 2.29
N GLY A 128 3.51 11.41 2.02
CA GLY A 128 4.46 10.32 2.22
C GLY A 128 5.59 10.27 1.19
N ASP A 129 5.35 10.83 -0.01
CA ASP A 129 6.25 10.83 -1.18
C ASP A 129 7.65 11.46 -0.95
N HIS A 130 7.96 11.96 0.26
CA HIS A 130 9.27 12.56 0.60
C HIS A 130 9.90 12.08 1.92
N PHE A 131 9.39 11.05 2.61
CA PHE A 131 10.03 10.56 3.84
C PHE A 131 11.36 9.81 3.60
N GLY A 132 11.66 9.40 2.36
CA GLY A 132 12.88 8.70 1.99
C GLY A 132 14.18 9.53 2.02
N GLU A 133 14.11 10.87 2.12
CA GLU A 133 15.29 11.73 2.08
C GLU A 133 15.79 12.23 3.46
N ILE A 134 15.07 11.96 4.56
CA ILE A 134 15.38 12.57 5.87
C ILE A 134 15.97 11.56 6.89
N LEU A 135 16.08 10.28 6.54
CA LEU A 135 16.74 9.27 7.38
C LEU A 135 17.93 8.58 6.70
N ARG A 136 18.82 9.37 6.09
CA ARG A 136 20.22 9.00 5.84
C ARG A 136 21.16 9.96 6.54
#